data_AF-A0A7R8L511-F1
#
_entry.id   AF-A0A7R8L511-F1
#
_cell.length_a   1.000
_cell.length_b   1.000
_cell.length_c   1.000
_cell.angle_alpha   90.00
_cell.angle_beta   90.00
_cell.angle_gamma   90.00
#
_symmetry.space_group_name_H-M   'P 1'
#
loop_
_entity.id
_entity.type
_entity.pdbx_description
1 polymer ?
#
loop_
_entity_poly.entity_id
_entity_poly.type
_entity_poly.pdbx_seq_one_letter_code
_entity_poly.pdbx_strand_id
1 'polypeptide(L)'
;MGDGSGAVRIFEQALRCSLPLYCPGRYAIRLREGPNGQWIPHALVESPNEDQLHVFGGNQVRAMGHAVEEVAFHSGRGELIALFPDLEAFLPLRERYGQLARKPCRIRVWAPGTPPKRCPKIDFVVSVHPRLAKYRLYLFSGEDRSALVCCKQLSRVRCSSNGNREALACQERYIGFCSFDPYVVESVRWRFNLLSCGLEKLVRRWEGFFPLPTPPLRAINDFVKSHATLERSEFGGLS
;
A
#
# COMPACT_ATOMS: atom_id res chain seq x y z
N MET A 1 -6.59 -23.11 13.88
CA MET A 1 -6.94 -22.29 12.71
C MET A 1 -7.50 -20.98 13.26
N GLY A 2 -6.65 -19.97 13.34
CA GLY A 2 -7.03 -18.66 13.89
C GLY A 2 -8.02 -17.97 12.96
N ASP A 3 -9.05 -17.37 13.54
CA ASP A 3 -10.13 -16.69 12.84
C ASP A 3 -9.57 -15.46 12.08
N GLY A 4 -9.39 -15.60 10.76
CA GLY A 4 -8.86 -14.53 9.87
C GLY A 4 -9.66 -13.22 9.96
N SER A 5 -10.89 -13.29 10.47
CA SER A 5 -11.76 -12.20 10.93
C SER A 5 -11.04 -11.13 11.75
N GLY A 6 -10.13 -11.51 12.65
CA GLY A 6 -9.49 -10.58 13.58
C GLY A 6 -8.56 -9.56 12.89
N ALA A 7 -7.77 -10.01 11.91
CA ALA A 7 -6.84 -9.14 11.19
C ALA A 7 -7.59 -8.17 10.27
N VAL A 8 -8.60 -8.67 9.55
CA VAL A 8 -9.46 -7.88 8.66
C VAL A 8 -10.15 -6.77 9.45
N ARG A 9 -10.76 -7.08 10.59
CA ARG A 9 -11.48 -6.09 11.42
C ARG A 9 -10.56 -4.98 11.93
N ILE A 10 -9.37 -5.32 12.42
CA ILE A 10 -8.38 -4.33 12.89
C ILE A 10 -7.93 -3.45 11.74
N PHE A 11 -7.63 -4.05 10.58
CA PHE A 11 -7.23 -3.32 9.40
C PHE A 11 -8.33 -2.36 8.94
N GLU A 12 -9.56 -2.82 8.77
CA GLU A 12 -10.68 -1.98 8.33
C GLU A 12 -10.94 -0.83 9.30
N GLN A 13 -10.92 -1.10 10.61
CA GLN A 13 -11.11 -0.08 11.64
C GLN A 13 -10.00 0.97 11.57
N ALA A 14 -8.73 0.54 11.53
CA ALA A 14 -7.59 1.44 11.42
C ALA A 14 -7.63 2.25 10.12
N LEU A 15 -7.98 1.63 8.99
CA LEU A 15 -8.12 2.29 7.70
C LEU A 15 -9.19 3.39 7.76
N ARG A 16 -10.39 3.08 8.28
CA ARG A 16 -11.48 4.06 8.42
C ARG A 16 -11.09 5.24 9.33
N CYS A 17 -10.37 4.98 10.42
CA CYS A 17 -9.88 6.03 11.31
C CYS A 17 -8.79 6.90 10.68
N SER A 18 -7.92 6.31 9.85
CA SER A 18 -6.79 7.00 9.22
C SER A 18 -7.17 7.77 7.95
N LEU A 19 -8.16 7.33 7.19
CA LEU A 19 -8.54 7.97 5.92
C LEU A 19 -8.85 9.48 6.05
N PRO A 20 -9.64 9.95 7.05
CA PRO A 20 -9.91 11.38 7.22
C PRO A 20 -8.67 12.21 7.55
N LEU A 21 -7.66 11.61 8.21
CA LEU A 21 -6.41 12.28 8.56
C LEU A 21 -5.53 12.54 7.32
N TYR A 22 -5.68 11.70 6.29
CA TYR A 22 -4.85 11.76 5.10
C TYR A 22 -5.57 12.29 3.86
N CYS A 23 -6.91 12.26 3.74
CA CYS A 23 -7.57 12.63 2.47
C CYS A 23 -9.00 13.18 2.61
N PRO A 24 -9.39 14.19 1.80
CA PRO A 24 -10.79 14.49 1.48
C PRO A 24 -11.40 13.56 0.39
N GLY A 25 -10.68 12.55 -0.11
CA GLY A 25 -11.16 11.53 -1.05
C GLY A 25 -11.18 10.14 -0.42
N ARG A 26 -12.36 9.51 -0.35
CA ARG A 26 -12.58 8.27 0.43
C ARG A 26 -12.45 6.98 -0.37
N TYR A 27 -12.69 7.02 -1.68
CA TYR A 27 -12.96 5.81 -2.45
C TYR A 27 -11.75 5.29 -3.23
N ALA A 28 -11.49 3.99 -3.12
CA ALA A 28 -10.64 3.26 -4.05
C ALA A 28 -11.46 2.88 -5.29
N ILE A 29 -10.80 2.64 -6.42
CA ILE A 29 -11.47 2.25 -7.66
C ILE A 29 -11.22 0.77 -7.87
N ARG A 30 -12.24 -0.07 -7.63
CA ARG A 30 -12.17 -1.49 -7.91
C ARG A 30 -12.08 -1.70 -9.42
N LEU A 31 -11.14 -2.54 -9.84
CA LEU A 31 -10.97 -2.93 -11.23
C LEU A 31 -11.62 -4.29 -11.48
N ARG A 32 -12.03 -4.53 -12.72
CA ARG A 32 -12.42 -5.84 -13.21
C ARG A 32 -11.75 -6.14 -14.54
N GLU A 33 -11.59 -7.41 -14.84
CA GLU A 33 -11.17 -7.83 -16.16
C GLU A 33 -12.32 -7.64 -17.17
N GLY A 34 -12.02 -6.95 -18.27
CA GLY A 34 -12.94 -6.74 -19.38
C GLY A 34 -12.87 -7.88 -20.41
N PRO A 35 -13.75 -7.85 -21.42
CA PRO A 35 -13.86 -8.92 -22.43
C PRO A 35 -12.56 -9.24 -23.19
N ASN A 36 -11.67 -8.25 -23.30
CA ASN A 36 -10.41 -8.35 -24.05
C ASN A 36 -9.20 -8.61 -23.12
N GLY A 37 -9.41 -9.05 -21.88
CA GLY A 37 -8.35 -9.20 -20.87
C GLY A 37 -7.78 -7.88 -20.33
N GLN A 38 -8.39 -6.74 -20.70
CA GLN A 38 -8.00 -5.42 -20.21
C GLN A 38 -8.68 -5.12 -18.88
N TRP A 39 -7.91 -4.62 -17.91
CA TRP A 39 -8.45 -4.14 -16.65
C TRP A 39 -9.13 -2.78 -16.81
N ILE A 40 -10.39 -2.71 -16.41
CA ILE A 40 -11.24 -1.51 -16.51
C ILE A 40 -11.81 -1.12 -15.14
N PRO A 41 -12.06 0.18 -14.89
CA PRO A 41 -12.80 0.63 -13.71
C PRO A 41 -14.16 -0.05 -13.60
N HIS A 42 -14.54 -0.45 -12.39
CA HIS A 42 -15.82 -1.11 -12.14
C HIS A 42 -16.67 -0.38 -11.10
N ALA A 43 -16.11 -0.02 -9.95
CA ALA A 43 -16.85 0.57 -8.84
C ALA A 43 -15.96 1.45 -7.97
N LEU A 44 -16.56 2.47 -7.34
CA LEU A 44 -15.97 3.18 -6.20
C LEU A 44 -16.27 2.40 -4.92
N VAL A 45 -15.26 2.15 -4.09
CA VAL A 45 -15.39 1.41 -2.82
C VAL A 45 -14.69 2.16 -1.69
N GLU A 46 -15.32 2.26 -0.52
CA GLU A 46 -14.71 2.92 0.65
C GLU A 46 -13.58 2.11 1.29
N SER A 47 -13.72 0.79 1.25
CA SER A 47 -12.74 -0.17 1.77
C SER A 47 -12.38 -1.15 0.66
N PRO A 48 -11.09 -1.39 0.38
CA PRO A 48 -10.70 -2.33 -0.65
C PRO A 48 -11.13 -3.75 -0.28
N ASN A 49 -11.68 -4.46 -1.26
CA ASN A 49 -11.92 -5.89 -1.12
C ASN A 49 -10.59 -6.66 -1.11
N GLU A 50 -10.49 -7.65 -0.24
CA GLU A 50 -9.36 -8.58 -0.17
C GLU A 50 -9.12 -9.26 -1.53
N ASP A 51 -7.85 -9.42 -1.88
CA ASP A 51 -7.34 -10.11 -3.08
C ASP A 51 -7.88 -9.57 -4.43
N GLN A 52 -8.45 -8.36 -4.42
CA GLN A 52 -8.93 -7.70 -5.63
C GLN A 52 -8.06 -6.51 -6.00
N LEU A 53 -7.92 -6.28 -7.31
CA LEU A 53 -7.17 -5.15 -7.83
C LEU A 53 -7.96 -3.86 -7.73
N HIS A 54 -7.29 -2.84 -7.22
CA HIS A 54 -7.83 -1.50 -7.08
C HIS A 54 -6.82 -0.45 -7.52
N VAL A 55 -7.32 0.70 -7.96
CA VAL A 55 -6.54 1.93 -8.07
C VAL A 55 -6.74 2.78 -6.82
N PHE A 56 -5.63 3.20 -6.24
CA PHE A 56 -5.56 3.98 -5.01
C PHE A 56 -4.88 5.33 -5.26
N GLY A 57 -5.31 6.35 -4.51
CA GLY A 57 -4.53 7.57 -4.30
C GLY A 57 -3.40 7.34 -3.30
N GLY A 58 -2.38 8.22 -3.30
CA GLY A 58 -1.24 8.09 -2.38
C GLY A 58 -1.63 8.11 -0.90
N ASN A 59 -2.63 8.91 -0.53
CA ASN A 59 -3.11 8.99 0.86
C ASN A 59 -3.84 7.73 1.31
N GLN A 60 -4.52 7.02 0.40
CA GLN A 60 -5.11 5.73 0.69
C GLN A 60 -4.03 4.68 0.93
N VAL A 61 -2.97 4.67 0.12
CA VAL A 61 -1.83 3.76 0.34
C VAL A 61 -1.16 4.00 1.69
N ARG A 62 -1.03 5.27 2.11
CA ARG A 62 -0.52 5.62 3.45
C ARG A 62 -1.45 5.13 4.57
N ALA A 63 -2.75 5.36 4.44
CA ALA A 63 -3.75 4.92 5.42
C ALA A 63 -3.78 3.39 5.54
N MET A 64 -3.68 2.68 4.41
CA MET A 64 -3.57 1.21 4.40
C MET A 64 -2.25 0.73 5.03
N GLY A 65 -1.14 1.43 4.80
CA GLY A 65 0.13 1.13 5.47
C GLY A 65 0.02 1.27 6.99
N HIS A 66 -0.60 2.36 7.47
CA HIS A 66 -0.91 2.55 8.87
C HIS A 66 -1.80 1.43 9.42
N ALA A 67 -2.80 0.98 8.65
CA ALA A 67 -3.66 -0.12 9.05
C ALA A 67 -2.89 -1.46 9.21
N VAL A 68 -1.93 -1.76 8.34
CA VAL A 68 -1.04 -2.93 8.51
C VAL A 68 -0.17 -2.79 9.76
N GLU A 69 0.36 -1.58 10.04
CA GLU A 69 1.12 -1.30 11.25
C GLU A 69 0.27 -1.51 12.52
N GLU A 70 -1.02 -1.15 12.50
CA GLU A 70 -1.93 -1.43 13.60
C GLU A 70 -2.18 -2.94 13.78
N VAL A 71 -2.34 -3.71 12.69
CA VAL A 71 -2.43 -5.18 12.78
C VAL A 71 -1.18 -5.75 13.46
N ALA A 72 0.01 -5.27 13.08
CA ALA A 72 1.28 -5.67 13.69
C ALA A 72 1.34 -5.30 15.19
N PHE A 73 0.94 -4.07 15.52
CA PHE A 73 0.89 -3.60 16.90
C PHE A 73 -0.02 -4.46 17.77
N HIS A 74 -1.21 -4.82 17.29
CA HIS A 74 -2.17 -5.63 18.03
C HIS A 74 -1.78 -7.10 18.14
N SER A 75 -1.05 -7.65 17.17
CA SER A 75 -0.52 -9.01 17.25
C SER A 75 0.59 -9.13 18.31
N GLY A 76 1.40 -8.08 18.47
CA GLY A 76 2.48 -8.04 19.45
C GLY A 76 3.72 -8.86 19.08
N ARG A 77 3.57 -9.93 18.28
CA ARG A 77 4.65 -10.79 17.79
C ARG A 77 4.58 -10.99 16.28
N GLY A 78 5.73 -11.15 15.63
CA GLY A 78 5.85 -11.39 14.18
C GLY A 78 6.90 -10.51 13.52
N GLU A 79 6.80 -10.34 12.21
CA GLU A 79 7.64 -9.44 11.43
C GLU A 79 6.81 -8.43 10.64
N LEU A 80 7.16 -7.15 10.74
CA LEU A 80 6.63 -6.07 9.91
C LEU A 80 7.71 -5.63 8.93
N ILE A 81 7.40 -5.66 7.64
CA ILE A 81 8.22 -5.15 6.55
C ILE A 81 7.51 -3.95 5.91
N ALA A 82 8.24 -2.85 5.75
CA ALA A 82 7.76 -1.66 5.03
C ALA A 82 8.77 -1.21 3.98
N LEU A 83 8.31 -1.04 2.74
CA LEU A 83 9.09 -0.51 1.62
C LEU A 83 8.74 0.96 1.37
N PHE A 84 9.72 1.83 1.58
CA PHE A 84 9.63 3.26 1.31
C PHE A 84 10.39 3.62 0.03
N PRO A 85 10.02 4.73 -0.64
CA PRO A 85 10.75 5.21 -1.82
C PRO A 85 12.20 5.58 -1.51
N ASP A 86 12.45 6.12 -0.33
CA ASP A 86 13.76 6.48 0.23
C ASP A 86 13.64 6.58 1.76
N LEU A 87 14.79 6.65 2.44
CA LEU A 87 14.82 6.77 3.90
C LEU A 87 14.39 8.16 4.40
N GLU A 88 14.39 9.19 3.56
CA GLU A 88 13.84 10.51 3.89
C GLU A 88 12.32 10.42 4.12
N ALA A 89 11.62 9.61 3.33
CA ALA A 89 10.19 9.33 3.52
C ALA A 89 9.89 8.54 4.80
N PHE A 90 10.87 7.81 5.33
CA PHE A 90 10.75 7.09 6.61
C PHE A 90 10.94 8.02 7.82
N LEU A 91 11.76 9.08 7.73
CA LEU A 91 12.13 9.91 8.88
C LEU A 91 10.96 10.43 9.72
N PRO A 92 9.84 10.92 9.12
CA PRO A 92 8.68 11.37 9.90
C PRO A 92 8.01 10.24 10.71
N LEU A 93 8.18 8.98 10.30
CA LEU A 93 7.59 7.80 10.92
C LEU A 93 8.54 7.09 11.90
N ARG A 94 9.77 7.59 12.05
CA ARG A 94 10.82 6.97 12.87
C ARG A 94 10.36 6.67 14.30
N GLU A 95 9.68 7.61 14.94
CA GLU A 95 9.22 7.43 16.32
C GLU A 95 8.19 6.30 16.42
N ARG A 96 7.20 6.29 15.53
CA ARG A 96 6.18 5.24 15.45
C ARG A 96 6.79 3.86 15.22
N TYR A 97 7.73 3.73 14.28
CA TYR A 97 8.44 2.47 14.05
C TYR A 97 9.32 2.08 15.24
N GLY A 98 9.89 3.07 15.95
CA GLY A 98 10.56 2.86 17.22
C GLY A 98 9.64 2.29 18.30
N GLN A 99 8.37 2.73 18.37
CA GLN A 99 7.35 2.18 19.28
C GLN A 99 6.95 0.76 18.87
N LEU A 100 6.73 0.50 17.58
CA LEU A 100 6.43 -0.83 17.05
C LEU A 100 7.56 -1.83 17.38
N ALA A 101 8.82 -1.39 17.26
CA ALA A 101 10.00 -2.19 17.59
C ALA A 101 10.22 -2.44 19.10
N ARG A 102 9.41 -1.83 19.99
CA ARG A 102 9.45 -2.15 21.44
C ARG A 102 8.70 -3.44 21.77
N LYS A 103 7.75 -3.85 20.93
CA LYS A 103 7.05 -5.13 21.05
C LYS A 103 7.94 -6.27 20.53
N PRO A 104 7.65 -7.56 20.79
CA PRO A 104 8.36 -8.69 20.18
C PRO A 104 8.06 -8.84 18.67
N CYS A 105 8.00 -7.72 17.95
CA CYS A 105 7.84 -7.65 16.50
C CYS A 105 9.17 -7.22 15.87
N ARG A 106 9.69 -8.02 14.95
CA ARG A 106 10.84 -7.65 14.14
C ARG A 106 10.40 -6.62 13.11
N ILE A 107 11.04 -5.46 13.11
CA ILE A 107 10.72 -4.38 12.17
C ILE A 107 11.82 -4.28 11.13
N ARG A 108 11.44 -4.35 9.85
CA ARG A 108 12.35 -4.21 8.72
C ARG A 108 11.89 -3.10 7.78
N VAL A 109 12.78 -2.17 7.49
CA VAL A 109 12.52 -1.01 6.61
C VAL A 109 13.40 -1.11 5.38
N TRP A 110 12.78 -1.15 4.21
CA TRP A 110 13.49 -1.21 2.94
C TRP A 110 13.38 0.14 2.28
N ALA A 111 14.52 0.75 1.99
CA ALA A 111 14.57 2.00 1.25
C ALA A 111 16.02 2.34 0.88
N PRO A 112 16.25 2.96 -0.29
CA PRO A 112 17.55 3.53 -0.59
C PRO A 112 17.88 4.70 0.35
N GLY A 113 19.19 4.92 0.56
CA GLY A 113 19.72 6.04 1.34
C GLY A 113 20.54 5.61 2.54
N THR A 114 20.80 6.55 3.44
CA THR A 114 21.61 6.33 4.65
C THR A 114 20.69 6.02 5.85
N PRO A 115 20.86 4.87 6.53
CA PRO A 115 20.08 4.53 7.72
C PRO A 115 20.14 5.62 8.79
N PRO A 116 18.99 6.02 9.36
CA PRO A 116 18.99 7.00 10.43
C PRO A 116 19.69 6.45 11.67
N LYS A 117 20.48 7.31 12.32
CA LYS A 117 21.13 6.98 13.59
C LYS A 117 20.07 6.74 14.68
N ARG A 118 20.47 6.00 15.73
CA ARG A 118 19.66 5.72 16.94
C ARG A 118 18.39 4.89 16.70
N CYS A 119 18.40 4.00 15.71
CA CYS A 119 17.30 3.07 15.43
C CYS A 119 17.76 1.59 15.55
N PRO A 120 18.32 1.14 16.69
CA PRO A 120 19.00 -0.16 16.78
C PRO A 120 18.05 -1.38 16.70
N LYS A 121 16.74 -1.17 16.90
CA LYS A 121 15.73 -2.25 16.85
C LYS A 121 15.04 -2.37 15.49
N ILE A 122 15.47 -1.58 14.50
CA ILE A 122 14.93 -1.57 13.15
C ILE A 122 16.01 -2.06 12.21
N ASP A 123 15.70 -3.12 11.44
CA ASP A 123 16.56 -3.69 10.42
C ASP A 123 16.40 -2.90 9.12
N PHE A 124 17.43 -2.18 8.70
CA PHE A 124 17.40 -1.37 7.47
C PHE A 124 18.03 -2.11 6.30
N VAL A 125 17.26 -2.28 5.22
CA VAL A 125 17.74 -2.84 3.95
C VAL A 125 17.88 -1.73 2.92
N VAL A 126 19.13 -1.27 2.73
CA VAL A 126 19.45 -0.08 1.93
C VAL A 126 19.65 -0.34 0.44
N SER A 127 19.98 -1.58 0.07
CA SER A 127 20.23 -1.98 -1.32
C SER A 127 18.91 -2.38 -1.99
N VAL A 128 18.08 -1.39 -2.31
CA VAL A 128 16.78 -1.64 -2.93
C VAL A 128 16.92 -1.72 -4.44
N HIS A 129 16.64 -2.89 -5.00
CA HIS A 129 16.67 -3.13 -6.43
C HIS A 129 15.81 -2.10 -7.19
N PRO A 130 16.26 -1.49 -8.31
CA PRO A 130 15.56 -0.39 -8.99
C PRO A 130 14.08 -0.67 -9.36
N ARG A 131 13.75 -1.95 -9.61
CA ARG A 131 12.35 -2.39 -9.84
C ARG A 131 11.43 -2.12 -8.66
N LEU A 132 11.93 -2.22 -7.43
CA LEU A 132 11.17 -2.00 -6.20
C LEU A 132 10.88 -0.52 -5.94
N ALA A 133 11.60 0.41 -6.59
CA ALA A 133 11.38 1.86 -6.39
C ALA A 133 9.96 2.32 -6.74
N LYS A 134 9.27 1.59 -7.64
CA LYS A 134 7.88 1.84 -8.02
C LYS A 134 6.86 1.22 -7.07
N TYR A 135 7.30 0.42 -6.10
CA TYR A 135 6.42 -0.31 -5.21
C TYR A 135 6.28 0.40 -3.86
N ARG A 136 5.11 0.21 -3.25
CA ARG A 136 4.87 0.41 -1.83
C ARG A 136 4.41 -0.93 -1.29
N LEU A 137 5.10 -1.41 -0.26
CA LEU A 137 4.83 -2.68 0.39
C LEU A 137 4.69 -2.41 1.88
N TYR A 138 3.58 -2.85 2.44
CA TYR A 138 3.40 -2.97 3.88
C TYR A 138 2.96 -4.40 4.15
N LEU A 139 3.74 -5.13 4.92
CA LEU A 139 3.56 -6.55 5.10
C LEU A 139 3.78 -6.90 6.56
N PHE A 140 2.79 -7.51 7.17
CA PHE A 140 2.89 -8.09 8.49
C PHE A 140 2.66 -9.60 8.42
N SER A 141 3.59 -10.36 9.01
CA SER A 141 3.51 -11.81 9.15
C SER A 141 3.70 -12.19 10.63
N GLY A 142 2.63 -12.65 11.27
CA GLY A 142 2.62 -13.17 12.63
C GLY A 142 1.98 -14.56 12.68
N GLU A 143 2.06 -15.23 13.83
CA GLU A 143 1.56 -16.60 14.00
C GLU A 143 0.05 -16.74 13.74
N ASP A 144 -0.75 -15.76 14.17
CA ASP A 144 -2.22 -15.83 14.11
C ASP A 144 -2.84 -14.83 13.14
N ARG A 145 -2.02 -13.91 12.58
CA ARG A 145 -2.48 -12.79 11.77
C ARG A 145 -1.48 -12.48 10.68
N SER A 146 -1.98 -12.19 9.50
CA SER A 146 -1.18 -11.67 8.40
C SER A 146 -1.93 -10.55 7.72
N ALA A 147 -1.18 -9.57 7.19
CA ALA A 147 -1.75 -8.48 6.43
C ALA A 147 -0.74 -7.99 5.40
N LEU A 148 -1.20 -7.74 4.19
CA LEU A 148 -0.41 -7.29 3.08
C LEU A 148 -1.12 -6.14 2.38
N VAL A 149 -0.34 -5.12 2.02
CA VAL A 149 -0.70 -4.10 1.05
C VAL A 149 0.46 -4.04 0.05
N CYS A 150 0.18 -4.41 -1.20
CA CYS A 150 1.17 -4.40 -2.28
C CYS A 150 0.67 -3.50 -3.41
N CYS A 151 1.35 -2.38 -3.61
CA CYS A 151 0.97 -1.35 -4.56
C CYS A 151 2.13 -1.01 -5.50
N LYS A 152 1.84 -0.82 -6.79
CA LYS A 152 2.75 -0.32 -7.82
C LYS A 152 2.28 1.05 -8.29
N GLN A 153 3.19 2.02 -8.30
CA GLN A 153 2.94 3.38 -8.75
C GLN A 153 2.72 3.39 -10.27
N LEU A 154 1.59 3.97 -10.69
CA LEU A 154 1.18 4.10 -12.10
C LEU A 154 1.76 5.36 -12.76
N SER A 155 1.94 6.44 -12.00
CA SER A 155 2.46 7.71 -12.48
C SER A 155 3.56 8.26 -11.57
N ARG A 156 4.68 8.70 -12.16
CA ARG A 156 5.64 9.57 -11.47
C ARG A 156 5.11 10.99 -11.53
N VAL A 157 4.64 11.53 -10.40
CA VAL A 157 4.45 12.98 -10.28
C VAL A 157 5.85 13.59 -10.26
N ARG A 158 6.20 14.40 -11.27
CA ARG A 158 7.49 15.11 -11.27
C ARG A 158 7.40 16.19 -10.19
N CYS A 159 8.28 16.14 -9.20
CA CYS A 159 8.43 17.20 -8.22
C CYS A 159 8.88 18.48 -8.96
N SER A 160 8.01 19.48 -9.08
CA SER A 160 8.47 20.85 -9.18
C SER A 160 8.99 21.25 -7.80
N SER A 161 10.19 21.84 -7.74
CA SER A 161 11.00 22.05 -6.53
C SER A 161 10.34 22.90 -5.43
N ASN A 162 9.16 23.47 -5.68
CA ASN A 162 8.45 24.38 -4.76
C ASN A 162 7.04 23.88 -4.33
N GLY A 163 6.68 22.61 -4.58
CA GLY A 163 5.33 22.10 -4.29
C GLY A 163 5.13 21.54 -2.88
N ASN A 164 4.00 21.86 -2.24
CA ASN A 164 3.55 21.24 -0.99
C ASN A 164 3.46 19.70 -1.14
N ARG A 165 4.21 18.94 -0.33
CA ARG A 165 4.30 17.47 -0.39
C ARG A 165 2.95 16.76 -0.18
N GLU A 166 2.00 17.40 0.50
CA GLU A 166 0.64 16.87 0.69
C GLU A 166 -0.17 16.93 -0.60
N ALA A 167 -0.05 18.03 -1.36
CA ALA A 167 -0.71 18.16 -2.66
C ALA A 167 -0.19 17.13 -3.67
N LEU A 168 1.08 16.73 -3.56
CA LEU A 168 1.69 15.70 -4.40
C LEU A 168 1.15 14.29 -4.11
N ALA A 169 0.91 13.96 -2.83
CA ALA A 169 0.36 12.65 -2.44
C ALA A 169 -1.06 12.42 -2.99
N CYS A 170 -1.85 13.48 -3.12
CA CYS A 170 -3.17 13.46 -3.77
C CYS A 170 -3.10 13.18 -5.28
N GLN A 171 -1.97 13.49 -5.92
CA GLN A 171 -1.77 13.31 -7.37
C GLN A 171 -1.17 11.94 -7.72
N GLU A 172 -0.54 11.27 -6.75
CA GLU A 172 -0.05 9.91 -6.96
C GLU A 172 -1.20 8.93 -7.21
N ARG A 173 -0.96 7.98 -8.12
CA ARG A 173 -1.86 6.87 -8.40
C ARG A 173 -1.09 5.57 -8.30
N TYR A 174 -1.69 4.62 -7.60
CA TYR A 174 -1.15 3.29 -7.38
C TYR A 174 -2.17 2.27 -7.84
N ILE A 175 -1.70 1.16 -8.38
CA ILE A 175 -2.51 -0.06 -8.53
C ILE A 175 -2.02 -1.08 -7.51
N GLY A 176 -2.92 -1.80 -6.88
CA GLY A 176 -2.52 -2.81 -5.91
C GLY A 176 -3.68 -3.62 -5.39
N PHE A 177 -3.39 -4.39 -4.35
CA PHE A 177 -4.36 -5.17 -3.60
C PHE A 177 -3.93 -5.22 -2.13
N CYS A 178 -4.88 -5.58 -1.27
CA CYS A 178 -4.60 -6.04 0.08
C CYS A 178 -4.93 -7.53 0.21
N SER A 179 -4.26 -8.21 1.13
CA SER A 179 -4.50 -9.64 1.41
C SER A 179 -4.27 -9.92 2.89
N PHE A 180 -5.06 -10.82 3.46
CA PHE A 180 -4.88 -11.34 4.82
C PHE A 180 -4.55 -12.84 4.81
N ASP A 181 -4.50 -13.45 3.63
CA ASP A 181 -4.03 -14.82 3.43
C ASP A 181 -2.53 -14.93 3.75
N PRO A 182 -2.13 -15.73 4.76
CA PRO A 182 -0.73 -15.93 5.11
C PRO A 182 0.10 -16.51 3.95
N TYR A 183 -0.49 -17.31 3.05
CA TYR A 183 0.21 -17.85 1.89
C TYR A 183 0.56 -16.75 0.88
N VAL A 184 -0.35 -15.81 0.64
CA VAL A 184 -0.09 -14.65 -0.23
C VAL A 184 0.96 -13.75 0.39
N VAL A 185 0.85 -13.48 1.70
CA VAL A 185 1.81 -12.68 2.47
C VAL A 185 3.23 -13.28 2.38
N GLU A 186 3.41 -14.55 2.69
CA GLU A 186 4.72 -15.21 2.62
C GLU A 186 5.26 -15.31 1.20
N SER A 187 4.38 -15.56 0.22
CA SER A 187 4.71 -15.60 -1.20
C SER A 187 5.28 -14.26 -1.68
N VAL A 188 4.69 -13.13 -1.26
CA VAL A 188 5.18 -11.78 -1.56
C VAL A 188 6.47 -11.49 -0.80
N ARG A 189 6.52 -11.76 0.51
CA ARG A 189 7.71 -11.59 1.37
C ARG A 189 8.94 -12.27 0.77
N TRP A 190 8.84 -13.55 0.44
CA TRP A 190 9.96 -14.35 -0.06
C TRP A 190 10.56 -13.75 -1.34
N ARG A 191 9.72 -13.36 -2.28
CA ARG A 191 10.16 -12.79 -3.56
C ARG A 191 10.76 -11.39 -3.42
N PHE A 192 10.16 -10.55 -2.57
CA PHE A 192 10.71 -9.24 -2.24
C PHE A 192 12.10 -9.40 -1.60
N ASN A 193 12.30 -10.40 -0.73
CA ASN A 193 13.61 -10.71 -0.14
C ASN A 193 14.61 -11.12 -1.23
N LEU A 194 14.24 -12.01 -2.15
CA LEU A 194 15.11 -12.38 -3.28
C LEU A 194 15.53 -11.18 -4.13
N LEU A 195 14.61 -10.25 -4.41
CA LEU A 195 14.91 -9.02 -5.13
C LEU A 195 15.88 -8.13 -4.34
N SER A 196 15.72 -8.03 -3.01
CA SER A 196 16.62 -7.24 -2.16
C SER A 196 18.03 -7.83 -2.08
N CYS A 197 18.19 -9.15 -2.28
CA CYS A 197 19.48 -9.84 -2.26
C CYS A 197 20.16 -9.92 -3.64
N GLY A 198 19.64 -9.25 -4.68
CA GLY A 198 20.22 -9.31 -6.04
C GLY A 198 20.05 -10.67 -6.74
N LEU A 199 19.04 -11.43 -6.34
CA LEU A 199 18.68 -12.71 -6.96
C LEU A 199 17.55 -12.55 -7.98
N GLU A 200 17.50 -11.42 -8.70
CA GLU A 200 16.41 -11.09 -9.62
C GLU A 200 16.25 -12.09 -10.78
N LYS A 201 17.31 -12.84 -11.12
CA LYS A 201 17.27 -13.91 -12.13
C LYS A 201 16.34 -15.07 -11.71
N LEU A 202 16.18 -15.32 -10.40
CA LEU A 202 15.24 -16.31 -9.86
C LEU A 202 13.80 -15.77 -9.85
N VAL A 203 13.65 -14.43 -9.93
CA VAL A 203 12.39 -13.71 -9.85
C VAL A 203 11.91 -13.26 -11.25
N ARG A 204 12.45 -13.87 -12.33
CA ARG A 204 12.15 -13.50 -13.74
C ARG A 204 10.66 -13.49 -14.09
N ARG A 205 9.81 -14.23 -13.37
CA ARG A 205 8.34 -14.25 -13.53
C ARG A 205 7.58 -13.42 -12.49
N TRP A 206 8.23 -12.49 -11.80
CA TRP A 206 7.64 -11.61 -10.76
C TRP A 206 6.25 -11.06 -11.12
N GLU A 207 6.14 -10.37 -12.25
CA GLU A 207 4.87 -9.80 -12.73
C GLU A 207 3.95 -10.86 -13.37
N GLY A 208 4.41 -12.09 -13.58
CA GLY A 208 3.61 -13.19 -14.13
C GLY A 208 2.70 -13.87 -13.09
N PHE A 209 3.00 -13.74 -11.79
CA PHE A 209 2.19 -14.33 -10.71
C PHE A 209 1.33 -13.30 -9.98
N PHE A 210 1.76 -12.04 -9.96
CA PHE A 210 0.97 -10.91 -9.47
C PHE A 210 1.04 -9.78 -10.50
N PRO A 211 0.45 -9.97 -11.70
CA PRO A 211 0.41 -8.90 -12.68
C PRO A 211 -0.34 -7.73 -12.06
N LEU A 212 0.40 -6.69 -11.70
CA LEU A 212 -0.15 -5.38 -11.42
C LEU A 212 -0.22 -4.66 -12.77
N PRO A 213 -1.37 -4.73 -13.47
CA PRO A 213 -1.51 -4.19 -14.82
C PRO A 213 -1.29 -2.68 -14.79
N THR A 214 -1.08 -2.09 -15.96
CA THR A 214 -1.01 -0.64 -16.08
C THR A 214 -2.28 -0.17 -16.79
N PRO A 215 -3.42 -0.05 -16.09
CA PRO A 215 -4.66 0.41 -16.71
C PRO A 215 -4.48 1.83 -17.25
N PRO A 216 -5.13 2.20 -18.36
CA PRO A 216 -5.04 3.55 -18.91
C PRO A 216 -5.54 4.59 -17.90
N LEU A 217 -4.66 5.48 -17.43
CA LEU A 217 -5.02 6.52 -16.44
C LEU A 217 -6.15 7.44 -16.90
N ARG A 218 -6.30 7.63 -18.22
CA ARG A 218 -7.42 8.37 -18.80
C ARG A 218 -8.76 7.73 -18.43
N ALA A 219 -8.90 6.41 -18.61
CA ALA A 219 -10.11 5.68 -18.27
C ALA A 219 -10.43 5.75 -16.76
N ILE A 220 -9.39 5.68 -15.91
CA ILE A 220 -9.55 5.88 -14.47
C ILE A 220 -10.11 7.27 -14.15
N ASN A 221 -9.53 8.31 -14.74
CA ASN A 221 -9.94 9.70 -14.48
C ASN A 221 -11.35 10.01 -15.01
N ASP A 222 -11.69 9.49 -16.19
CA ASP A 222 -13.02 9.67 -16.78
C ASP A 222 -14.09 8.98 -15.93
N PHE A 223 -13.79 7.78 -15.40
CA PHE A 223 -14.66 7.09 -14.45
C PHE A 223 -14.92 7.91 -13.18
N VAL A 224 -13.86 8.42 -12.53
CA VAL A 224 -14.00 9.24 -11.31
C VAL A 224 -14.82 10.51 -11.59
N LYS A 225 -14.57 11.18 -12.72
CA LYS A 225 -15.33 12.37 -13.11
C LYS A 225 -16.81 12.07 -13.28
N SER A 226 -17.15 10.97 -13.95
CA SER A 226 -18.55 10.57 -14.18
C SER A 226 -19.34 10.39 -12.88
N HIS A 227 -18.71 9.83 -11.84
CA HIS A 227 -19.34 9.64 -10.54
C HIS A 227 -19.43 10.94 -9.73
N ALA A 228 -18.42 11.82 -9.81
CA ALA A 228 -18.48 13.13 -9.15
C ALA A 228 -19.57 14.04 -9.74
N THR A 229 -19.88 13.92 -11.04
CA THR A 229 -21.02 14.61 -11.66
C THR A 229 -22.36 14.06 -11.20
N LEU A 230 -22.47 12.74 -10.97
CA LEU A 230 -23.69 12.10 -10.47
C LEU A 230 -23.99 12.53 -9.03
N GLU A 231 -23.00 12.50 -8.14
CA GLU A 231 -23.15 12.96 -6.75
C GLU A 231 -23.55 14.44 -6.67
N ARG A 232 -23.06 15.29 -7.59
CA ARG A 232 -23.47 16.72 -7.63
C ARG A 232 -24.87 16.94 -8.19
N SER A 233 -25.36 16.08 -9.09
CA SER A 233 -26.71 16.19 -9.62
C SER A 233 -27.79 15.78 -8.62
N GLU A 234 -27.50 14.88 -7.68
CA GLU A 234 -28.43 14.46 -6.62
C GLU A 234 -28.63 15.52 -5.53
N PHE A 235 -27.65 16.41 -5.31
CA PHE A 235 -27.76 17.54 -4.39
C PHE A 235 -28.21 18.87 -5.06
N GLY A 236 -28.44 18.88 -6.38
CA GLY A 236 -28.90 20.06 -7.12
C GLY A 236 -30.42 20.24 -7.17
N GLY A 237 -31.17 19.44 -6.41
CA GLY A 237 -32.64 19.37 -6.41
C GLY A 237 -33.32 20.00 -5.20
N LEU A 238 -32.70 20.97 -4.53
CA LEU A 238 -33.40 21.85 -3.59
C LEU A 238 -33.20 23.28 -4.05
N SER A 239 -34.27 23.80 -4.64
CA SER A 239 -34.48 25.15 -5.14
C SER A 239 -34.26 26.22 -4.07
#